data_AF-A0A8H6TNQ3-F1
#
_entry.id   AF-A0A8H6TNQ3-F1
#
_cell.length_a   1.000
_cell.length_b   1.000
_cell.length_c   1.000
_cell.angle_alpha   90.00
_cell.angle_beta   90.00
_cell.angle_gamma   90.00
#
_symmetry.space_group_name_H-M   'P 1'
#
loop_
_entity.id
_entity.type
_entity.pdbx_description
1 polymer ?
#
loop_
_entity_poly.entity_id
_entity_poly.type
_entity_poly.pdbx_seq_one_letter_code
_entity_poly.pdbx_strand_id
1 'polypeptide(L)'
;MLWFPMRRTTRSGTVFAEFLGTRQSLAPLLANAVLRESEFQLDFEPSDLVPPASTAGDVDEPASLASNPLAEDAQLPAKRPRLEEDISVSGSHRRRAEKRRKRIEAEGHTARPETKAKYVLTADFQSVNLDTQSLPTAAGSYVARLEDAEELWGGKKARSVQELLDRGFHLVETSATQAKPLVDCNDRVFGVYVGQPEDPTYEIAAKSAFQELVDAGLAAKFPAAFKQHRRGRFAAINVGLSYGQGQTTPSWLESDYPATARRLLQSENFGRLAGFASASMGLWAPRLHGYYVDYNTKLQAFGCPRTRPFPASVFAAAAFNFGPRVWTFKHRDVLNLPFGWCAIIALGSFDSKKGGHLVLWDLKLVIEFPPGSLILIPSATLSHSNFTAGGLFRFVDNGFRTEAQFEEEDPEGYARAQAEKEDRWKAGLALWSTVDELLQRPRPSS
;
A
#
# COMPACT_ATOMS: atom_id res chain seq x y z
N MET A 1 19.89 28.24 -35.68
CA MET A 1 21.09 28.48 -34.85
C MET A 1 21.89 27.18 -34.85
N LEU A 2 23.05 27.20 -35.51
CA LEU A 2 23.87 26.04 -35.88
C LEU A 2 24.77 25.58 -34.73
N TRP A 3 24.88 24.26 -34.51
CA TRP A 3 26.06 23.65 -33.88
C TRP A 3 26.37 22.30 -34.57
N PHE A 4 27.62 22.14 -34.99
CA PHE A 4 28.17 20.99 -35.72
C PHE A 4 28.63 19.88 -34.76
N PRO A 5 28.51 18.58 -35.12
CA PRO A 5 29.15 17.48 -34.38
C PRO A 5 30.58 17.23 -34.88
N MET A 6 31.57 17.45 -34.02
CA MET A 6 32.95 17.00 -34.24
C MET A 6 33.09 15.50 -33.93
N ARG A 7 33.52 14.73 -34.94
CA ARG A 7 33.99 13.35 -34.79
C ARG A 7 35.39 13.33 -34.19
N ARG A 8 35.61 12.55 -33.12
CA ARG A 8 36.96 12.22 -32.62
C ARG A 8 37.37 10.85 -33.15
N THR A 9 38.46 10.83 -33.91
CA THR A 9 39.20 9.63 -34.33
C THR A 9 40.28 9.33 -33.29
N THR A 10 40.41 8.07 -32.86
CA THR A 10 41.48 7.65 -31.94
C THR A 10 42.80 7.38 -32.68
N ARG A 11 43.92 7.52 -31.97
CA ARG A 11 45.30 7.48 -32.49
C ARG A 11 45.78 6.12 -33.05
N SER A 12 44.93 5.11 -33.21
CA SER A 12 45.32 3.79 -33.72
C SER A 12 44.79 3.45 -35.13
N GLY A 13 44.15 4.38 -35.83
CA GLY A 13 43.94 4.27 -37.28
C GLY A 13 43.08 3.09 -37.78
N THR A 14 42.28 2.44 -36.93
CA THR A 14 41.45 1.31 -37.36
C THR A 14 40.08 1.78 -37.86
N VAL A 15 39.80 1.53 -39.13
CA VAL A 15 38.49 1.70 -39.78
C VAL A 15 37.88 0.31 -39.96
N PHE A 16 36.67 0.08 -39.45
CA PHE A 16 35.89 -1.12 -39.78
C PHE A 16 34.75 -0.77 -40.74
N ALA A 17 34.58 -1.62 -41.74
CA ALA A 17 33.76 -1.45 -42.94
C ALA A 17 32.25 -1.63 -42.73
N GLU A 18 31.51 -1.22 -43.75
CA GLU A 18 30.05 -1.16 -43.89
C GLU A 18 29.32 -2.47 -43.57
N PHE A 19 28.18 -2.36 -42.88
CA PHE A 19 27.13 -3.39 -42.87
C PHE A 19 26.08 -3.04 -43.93
N LEU A 20 26.07 -3.81 -45.02
CA LEU A 20 25.08 -3.75 -46.10
C LEU A 20 23.79 -4.47 -45.70
N GLY A 21 22.66 -3.76 -45.82
CA GLY A 21 21.27 -4.21 -46.11
C GLY A 21 20.72 -5.45 -45.40
N THR A 22 19.61 -5.33 -44.65
CA THR A 22 18.29 -5.33 -45.30
C THR A 22 17.34 -4.30 -44.66
N ARG A 23 16.72 -3.48 -45.53
CA ARG A 23 15.57 -2.63 -45.19
C ARG A 23 14.39 -3.54 -44.82
N GLN A 24 14.11 -3.70 -43.53
CA GLN A 24 12.73 -3.87 -43.10
C GLN A 24 12.17 -2.48 -42.80
N SER A 25 11.09 -2.12 -43.50
CA SER A 25 10.29 -0.95 -43.17
C SER A 25 9.88 -1.02 -41.70
N LEU A 26 10.26 -0.03 -40.89
CA LEU A 26 9.84 0.10 -39.49
C LEU A 26 8.38 0.59 -39.36
N ALA A 27 7.71 0.91 -40.47
CA ALA A 27 6.32 1.38 -40.45
C ALA A 27 5.32 0.36 -39.87
N PRO A 28 5.43 -0.97 -40.07
CA PRO A 28 4.55 -1.96 -39.43
C PRO A 28 4.92 -2.25 -37.96
N LEU A 29 6.16 -1.96 -37.55
CA LEU A 29 6.63 -2.15 -36.17
C LEU A 29 6.28 -0.95 -35.28
N LEU A 30 6.26 0.26 -35.83
CA LEU A 30 5.75 1.46 -35.12
C LEU A 30 4.22 1.45 -35.00
N ALA A 31 3.49 0.83 -35.93
CA ALA A 31 2.04 0.66 -35.81
C ALA A 31 1.60 -0.24 -34.64
N ASN A 32 2.47 -1.14 -34.15
CA ASN A 32 2.19 -2.01 -33.01
C ASN A 32 2.68 -1.45 -31.65
N ALA A 33 3.43 -0.35 -31.65
CA ALA A 33 3.97 0.28 -30.43
C ALA A 33 3.10 1.44 -29.91
N VAL A 34 2.11 1.90 -30.68
CA VAL A 34 1.20 3.01 -30.30
C VAL A 34 -0.13 2.51 -29.72
N LEU A 35 -0.36 1.18 -29.65
CA LEU A 35 -1.58 0.58 -29.10
C LEU A 35 -1.51 0.22 -27.60
N ARG A 36 -0.74 0.95 -26.80
CA ARG A 36 -0.78 0.78 -25.34
C ARG A 36 -0.85 2.11 -24.62
N GLU A 37 -2.01 2.28 -23.98
CA GLU A 37 -2.21 3.03 -22.73
C GLU A 37 -2.14 4.55 -22.85
N SER A 38 -3.01 5.11 -23.69
CA SER A 38 -3.62 6.41 -23.43
C SER A 38 -5.13 6.22 -23.48
N GLU A 39 -5.82 6.10 -22.33
CA GLU A 39 -7.28 6.25 -22.22
C GLU A 39 -7.71 6.09 -20.74
N PHE A 40 -7.75 7.21 -20.01
CA PHE A 40 -8.48 7.33 -18.75
C PHE A 40 -9.15 8.71 -18.74
N GLN A 41 -10.42 8.75 -19.12
CA GLN A 41 -11.32 9.84 -18.79
C GLN A 41 -12.70 9.23 -18.54
N LEU A 42 -13.14 9.30 -17.29
CA LEU A 42 -14.47 8.86 -16.84
C LEU A 42 -15.40 10.07 -16.93
N ASP A 43 -16.32 10.08 -17.89
CA ASP A 43 -17.49 10.96 -17.86
C ASP A 43 -18.50 10.40 -16.85
N PHE A 44 -18.90 11.22 -15.88
CA PHE A 44 -19.92 10.92 -14.89
C PHE A 44 -21.15 11.77 -15.19
N GLU A 45 -22.19 11.15 -15.76
CA GLU A 45 -23.54 11.74 -15.88
C GLU A 45 -24.33 11.42 -14.59
N PRO A 46 -24.86 12.42 -13.87
CA PRO A 46 -25.62 12.19 -12.65
C PRO A 46 -27.11 12.06 -12.95
N SER A 47 -27.59 10.85 -13.18
CA SER A 47 -29.04 10.57 -13.13
C SER A 47 -29.28 9.12 -12.73
N ASP A 48 -29.59 8.91 -11.45
CA ASP A 48 -30.53 7.88 -10.96
C ASP A 48 -30.65 8.02 -9.43
N LEU A 49 -31.40 9.05 -9.01
CA LEU A 49 -31.96 9.15 -7.67
C LEU A 49 -33.48 9.25 -7.81
N VAL A 50 -34.15 8.11 -7.80
CA VAL A 50 -35.59 8.00 -7.55
C VAL A 50 -35.78 7.83 -6.04
N PRO A 51 -36.43 8.76 -5.32
CA PRO A 51 -36.81 8.54 -3.93
C PRO A 51 -38.15 7.75 -3.84
N PRO A 52 -38.37 6.98 -2.77
CA PRO A 52 -39.61 6.25 -2.59
C PRO A 52 -40.75 7.16 -2.13
N ALA A 53 -41.97 6.76 -2.51
CA ALA A 53 -43.22 7.43 -2.23
C ALA A 53 -43.58 7.48 -0.72
N SER A 54 -44.12 8.60 -0.28
CA SER A 54 -44.99 8.69 0.90
C SER A 54 -46.18 9.60 0.60
N THR A 55 -47.35 9.10 0.96
CA THR A 55 -48.70 9.66 0.80
C THR A 55 -48.96 10.93 1.63
N ALA A 56 -49.76 11.84 1.07
CA ALA A 56 -50.95 12.52 1.64
C ALA A 56 -51.00 14.04 1.39
N GLY A 57 -52.15 14.51 0.89
CA GLY A 57 -52.66 15.86 1.11
C GLY A 57 -52.88 16.69 -0.16
N ASP A 58 -54.14 16.76 -0.60
CA ASP A 58 -54.72 17.78 -1.50
C ASP A 58 -54.28 19.21 -1.14
N VAL A 59 -54.21 20.15 -2.10
CA VAL A 59 -55.25 21.16 -2.43
C VAL A 59 -54.82 22.03 -3.64
N ASP A 60 -55.73 22.14 -4.62
CA ASP A 60 -56.00 23.20 -5.62
C ASP A 60 -54.91 23.84 -6.52
N GLU A 61 -55.09 23.59 -7.83
CA GLU A 61 -54.83 24.49 -8.96
C GLU A 61 -55.87 25.66 -8.99
N PRO A 62 -55.75 26.77 -9.79
CA PRO A 62 -55.32 26.72 -11.20
C PRO A 62 -54.58 27.95 -11.82
N ALA A 63 -54.06 27.66 -13.03
CA ALA A 63 -54.03 28.48 -14.25
C ALA A 63 -53.20 29.78 -14.35
N SER A 64 -52.28 29.84 -15.32
CA SER A 64 -52.59 30.33 -16.69
C SER A 64 -51.35 30.48 -17.59
N LEU A 65 -51.58 30.24 -18.87
CA LEU A 65 -50.68 30.31 -20.02
C LEU A 65 -50.27 31.75 -20.38
N ALA A 66 -49.04 31.94 -20.91
CA ALA A 66 -48.83 32.77 -22.10
C ALA A 66 -47.39 32.66 -22.68
N SER A 67 -47.36 32.42 -23.98
CA SER A 67 -46.30 32.46 -24.97
C SER A 67 -45.71 33.86 -25.24
N ASN A 68 -44.41 33.99 -25.58
CA ASN A 68 -43.93 34.21 -26.97
C ASN A 68 -42.40 34.47 -27.06
N PRO A 69 -41.80 34.30 -28.27
CA PRO A 69 -40.37 34.20 -28.52
C PRO A 69 -39.76 35.55 -28.95
N LEU A 70 -38.42 35.63 -29.01
CA LEU A 70 -37.66 36.37 -30.03
C LEU A 70 -36.18 35.99 -29.92
N ALA A 71 -35.60 35.65 -31.07
CA ALA A 71 -34.20 35.30 -31.28
C ALA A 71 -33.37 36.57 -31.51
N GLU A 72 -32.11 36.58 -31.04
CA GLU A 72 -31.05 37.32 -31.71
C GLU A 72 -29.67 36.71 -31.40
N ASP A 73 -28.83 36.74 -32.43
CA ASP A 73 -27.58 36.02 -32.66
C ASP A 73 -26.50 36.18 -31.57
N ALA A 74 -25.92 35.04 -31.16
CA ALA A 74 -24.55 34.98 -30.66
C ALA A 74 -23.83 33.78 -31.30
N GLN A 75 -22.91 34.09 -32.22
CA GLN A 75 -22.08 33.15 -32.95
C GLN A 75 -21.24 32.26 -32.02
N LEU A 76 -21.41 30.94 -32.14
CA LEU A 76 -20.60 29.93 -31.47
C LEU A 76 -19.16 29.91 -32.01
N PRO A 77 -18.13 29.80 -31.16
CA PRO A 77 -16.76 29.65 -31.64
C PRO A 77 -16.55 28.31 -32.34
N ALA A 78 -15.76 28.34 -33.41
CA ALA A 78 -15.51 27.24 -34.33
C ALA A 78 -15.06 25.94 -33.65
N LYS A 79 -15.67 24.82 -34.07
CA LYS A 79 -15.32 23.46 -33.65
C LYS A 79 -13.83 23.19 -33.87
N ARG A 80 -13.12 22.80 -32.81
CA ARG A 80 -11.80 22.17 -32.89
C ARG A 80 -11.89 20.90 -33.76
N PRO A 81 -10.88 20.58 -34.57
CA PRO A 81 -10.91 19.41 -35.43
C PRO A 81 -10.99 18.15 -34.56
N ARG A 82 -11.97 17.28 -34.86
CA ARG A 82 -12.06 15.92 -34.32
C ARG A 82 -10.84 15.14 -34.81
N LEU A 83 -9.93 14.83 -33.90
CA LEU A 83 -9.09 13.64 -34.00
C LEU A 83 -9.64 12.65 -32.97
N GLU A 84 -9.55 11.37 -33.35
CA GLU A 84 -9.81 10.16 -32.56
C GLU A 84 -11.17 9.49 -32.84
N GLU A 85 -11.08 8.42 -33.63
CA GLU A 85 -12.10 7.39 -33.81
C GLU A 85 -12.17 6.56 -32.52
N ASP A 86 -13.35 6.47 -31.90
CA ASP A 86 -13.62 5.69 -30.69
C ASP A 86 -13.27 4.19 -30.90
N ILE A 87 -12.19 3.71 -30.28
CA ILE A 87 -11.88 2.28 -30.24
C ILE A 87 -12.65 1.64 -29.07
N SER A 88 -13.79 1.02 -29.38
CA SER A 88 -14.58 0.21 -28.45
C SER A 88 -13.77 -0.94 -27.85
N VAL A 89 -13.50 -0.90 -26.53
CA VAL A 89 -12.90 -2.03 -25.79
C VAL A 89 -13.91 -3.18 -25.75
N SER A 90 -13.55 -4.32 -26.34
CA SER A 90 -14.50 -5.44 -26.45
C SER A 90 -15.01 -5.91 -25.08
N GLY A 91 -16.31 -6.17 -24.98
CA GLY A 91 -16.95 -6.59 -23.72
C GLY A 91 -16.32 -7.82 -23.06
N SER A 92 -15.58 -8.64 -23.83
CA SER A 92 -14.79 -9.77 -23.34
C SER A 92 -13.62 -9.34 -22.42
N HIS A 93 -12.94 -8.23 -22.74
CA HIS A 93 -11.87 -7.71 -21.89
C HIS A 93 -12.42 -7.17 -20.56
N ARG A 94 -13.54 -6.43 -20.60
CA ARG A 94 -14.21 -5.90 -19.41
C ARG A 94 -14.63 -7.03 -18.46
N ARG A 95 -15.27 -8.08 -18.98
CA ARG A 95 -15.68 -9.26 -18.18
C ARG A 95 -14.48 -9.97 -17.55
N ARG A 96 -13.37 -10.10 -18.27
CA ARG A 96 -12.14 -10.72 -17.74
C ARG A 96 -11.49 -9.88 -16.63
N ALA A 97 -11.48 -8.55 -16.76
CA ALA A 97 -10.98 -7.65 -15.74
C ALA A 97 -11.84 -7.71 -14.47
N GLU A 98 -13.16 -7.68 -14.63
CA GLU A 98 -14.10 -7.80 -13.50
C GLU A 98 -13.97 -9.15 -12.78
N LYS A 99 -13.88 -10.27 -13.53
CA LYS A 99 -13.64 -11.60 -12.95
C LYS A 99 -12.35 -11.64 -12.14
N ARG A 100 -11.29 -10.98 -12.63
CA ARG A 100 -10.01 -10.89 -11.91
C ARG A 100 -10.15 -10.08 -10.62
N ARG A 101 -10.85 -8.95 -10.66
CA ARG A 101 -11.10 -8.11 -9.48
C ARG A 101 -11.86 -8.88 -8.40
N LYS A 102 -12.96 -9.55 -8.77
CA LYS A 102 -13.76 -10.37 -7.84
C LYS A 102 -12.94 -11.49 -7.21
N ARG A 103 -12.09 -12.16 -8.00
CA ARG A 103 -11.18 -13.19 -7.48
C ARG A 103 -10.18 -12.62 -6.48
N ILE A 104 -9.54 -11.49 -6.79
CA ILE A 104 -8.59 -10.82 -5.88
C ILE A 104 -9.26 -10.44 -4.56
N GLU A 105 -10.49 -9.94 -4.62
CA GLU A 105 -11.24 -9.55 -3.43
C GLU A 105 -11.57 -10.76 -2.53
N ALA A 106 -11.94 -11.90 -3.14
CA ALA A 106 -12.32 -13.13 -2.43
C ALA A 106 -11.12 -13.95 -1.94
N GLU A 107 -10.12 -14.16 -2.80
CA GLU A 107 -9.02 -15.11 -2.58
C GLU A 107 -7.69 -14.40 -2.27
N GLY A 108 -7.63 -13.08 -2.40
CA GLY A 108 -6.39 -12.32 -2.36
C GLY A 108 -5.58 -12.40 -3.66
N HIS A 109 -4.37 -11.87 -3.63
CA HIS A 109 -3.46 -11.90 -4.78
C HIS A 109 -2.66 -13.19 -4.84
N THR A 110 -2.56 -13.76 -6.05
CA THR A 110 -1.65 -14.86 -6.34
C THR A 110 -0.57 -14.38 -7.30
N ALA A 111 0.69 -14.50 -6.91
CA ALA A 111 1.82 -14.16 -7.75
C ALA A 111 1.89 -15.07 -8.98
N ARG A 112 2.10 -14.48 -10.16
CA ARG A 112 2.32 -15.26 -11.39
C ARG A 112 3.76 -15.76 -11.45
N PRO A 113 4.02 -16.92 -12.07
CA PRO A 113 5.38 -17.43 -12.28
C PRO A 113 6.31 -16.41 -12.93
N GLU A 114 5.83 -15.66 -13.94
CA GLU A 114 6.64 -14.66 -14.63
C GLU A 114 6.95 -13.45 -13.73
N THR A 115 6.02 -13.07 -12.87
CA THR A 115 6.23 -12.02 -11.86
C THR A 115 7.28 -12.45 -10.83
N LYS A 116 7.23 -13.70 -10.37
CA LYS A 116 8.24 -14.28 -9.48
C LYS A 116 9.62 -14.30 -10.14
N ALA A 117 9.69 -14.77 -11.39
CA ALA A 117 10.93 -14.77 -12.15
C ALA A 117 11.51 -13.36 -12.34
N LYS A 118 10.66 -12.38 -12.64
CA LYS A 118 11.10 -11.00 -12.88
C LYS A 118 11.59 -10.29 -11.63
N TYR A 119 10.89 -10.41 -10.50
CA TYR A 119 11.14 -9.56 -9.33
C TYR A 119 11.79 -10.29 -8.15
N VAL A 120 11.65 -11.60 -8.04
CA VAL A 120 12.21 -12.38 -6.92
C VAL A 120 13.56 -12.97 -7.30
N LEU A 121 13.66 -13.61 -8.48
CA LEU A 121 14.90 -14.27 -8.90
C LEU A 121 16.03 -13.30 -9.30
N THR A 122 15.70 -12.02 -9.51
CA THR A 122 16.65 -10.96 -9.88
C THR A 122 16.96 -10.02 -8.71
N ALA A 123 16.34 -10.24 -7.55
CA ALA A 123 16.46 -9.35 -6.42
C ALA A 123 17.84 -9.46 -5.75
N ASP A 124 18.30 -8.32 -5.26
CA ASP A 124 19.52 -8.19 -4.49
C ASP A 124 19.17 -8.29 -2.99
N PHE A 125 19.51 -9.43 -2.38
CA PHE A 125 19.16 -9.73 -0.99
C PHE A 125 20.13 -9.02 -0.03
N GLN A 126 19.58 -8.19 0.84
CA GLN A 126 20.32 -7.51 1.89
C GLN A 126 20.31 -8.35 3.17
N SER A 127 21.35 -9.16 3.35
CA SER A 127 21.59 -9.85 4.61
C SER A 127 21.90 -8.84 5.72
N VAL A 128 21.34 -9.08 6.89
CA VAL A 128 21.63 -8.34 8.13
C VAL A 128 21.98 -9.32 9.24
N ASN A 129 22.90 -8.92 10.12
CA ASN A 129 23.24 -9.71 11.30
C ASN A 129 22.20 -9.48 12.41
N LEU A 130 20.98 -9.91 12.16
CA LEU A 130 19.87 -9.94 13.10
C LEU A 130 19.38 -11.38 13.22
N ASP A 131 19.21 -11.88 14.44
CA ASP A 131 18.38 -13.05 14.70
C ASP A 131 16.96 -12.58 14.97
N THR A 132 16.06 -12.78 14.02
CA THR A 132 14.68 -12.31 14.18
C THR A 132 13.96 -13.03 15.32
N GLN A 133 14.40 -14.24 15.71
CA GLN A 133 13.85 -14.95 16.87
C GLN A 133 14.04 -14.17 18.18
N SER A 134 15.10 -13.36 18.27
CA SER A 134 15.42 -12.55 19.45
C SER A 134 14.63 -11.23 19.54
N LEU A 135 13.81 -10.90 18.53
CA LEU A 135 13.07 -9.63 18.54
C LEU A 135 12.00 -9.57 19.65
N PRO A 136 11.82 -8.41 20.30
CA PRO A 136 10.97 -8.30 21.47
C PRO A 136 9.47 -8.37 21.15
N THR A 137 8.80 -9.38 21.70
CA THR A 137 7.35 -9.54 21.68
C THR A 137 6.77 -9.41 23.10
N ALA A 138 5.49 -9.05 23.24
CA ALA A 138 4.79 -9.17 24.51
C ALA A 138 4.30 -10.62 24.73
N ALA A 139 3.94 -10.97 25.96
CA ALA A 139 3.40 -12.29 26.29
C ALA A 139 2.23 -12.67 25.36
N GLY A 140 2.42 -13.73 24.57
CA GLY A 140 1.45 -14.24 23.62
C GLY A 140 1.57 -13.76 22.19
N SER A 141 2.56 -12.92 21.87
CA SER A 141 2.96 -12.57 20.51
C SER A 141 1.84 -12.03 19.61
N TYR A 142 0.87 -11.32 20.21
CA TYR A 142 -0.19 -10.58 19.48
C TYR A 142 0.02 -9.07 19.48
N VAL A 143 0.92 -8.58 20.35
CA VAL A 143 1.39 -7.19 20.44
C VAL A 143 2.88 -7.23 20.74
N ALA A 144 3.61 -6.20 20.35
CA ALA A 144 5.03 -6.07 20.71
C ALA A 144 5.21 -5.38 22.06
N ARG A 145 6.38 -5.55 22.67
CA ARG A 145 6.71 -4.92 23.95
C ARG A 145 6.80 -3.39 23.78
N LEU A 146 6.12 -2.65 24.65
CA LEU A 146 6.29 -1.20 24.80
C LEU A 146 7.71 -0.93 25.33
N GLU A 147 8.47 -0.11 24.62
CA GLU A 147 9.67 0.52 25.17
C GLU A 147 9.34 1.99 25.49
N ASP A 148 9.82 2.48 26.63
CA ASP A 148 9.65 3.87 27.02
C ASP A 148 10.43 4.79 26.08
N ALA A 149 9.69 5.54 25.25
CA ALA A 149 10.25 6.43 24.23
C ALA A 149 11.04 7.62 24.82
N GLU A 150 10.95 7.87 26.12
CA GLU A 150 11.67 8.93 26.83
C GLU A 150 13.14 8.53 27.12
N GLU A 151 13.48 7.24 27.16
CA GLU A 151 14.81 6.75 27.52
C GLU A 151 15.67 6.29 26.33
N LEU A 152 15.09 6.21 25.13
CA LEU A 152 15.81 5.71 23.95
C LEU A 152 16.41 6.82 23.10
N TRP A 153 17.72 6.72 22.86
CA TRP A 153 18.40 7.52 21.84
C TRP A 153 17.66 7.40 20.49
N GLY A 154 17.21 8.54 19.94
CA GLY A 154 16.37 8.60 18.74
C GLY A 154 14.93 9.12 18.97
N GLY A 155 14.52 9.29 20.23
CA GLY A 155 13.22 9.87 20.58
C GLY A 155 13.03 11.33 20.12
N LYS A 156 11.85 11.63 19.57
CA LYS A 156 11.27 12.97 19.30
C LYS A 156 12.15 13.99 18.52
N LYS A 157 13.23 13.56 17.84
CA LYS A 157 14.14 14.45 17.08
C LYS A 157 14.43 13.92 15.68
N ALA A 158 14.36 14.80 14.67
CA ALA A 158 14.82 14.50 13.31
C ALA A 158 16.36 14.37 13.29
N ARG A 159 16.85 13.35 12.59
CA ARG A 159 18.29 13.04 12.49
C ARG A 159 18.72 13.15 11.04
N SER A 160 19.95 13.62 10.82
CA SER A 160 20.55 13.59 9.48
C SER A 160 21.06 12.17 9.18
N VAL A 161 21.19 11.84 7.90
CA VAL A 161 21.82 10.58 7.48
C VAL A 161 23.24 10.50 8.03
N GLN A 162 24.03 11.58 7.90
CA GLN A 162 25.40 11.62 8.41
C GLN A 162 25.47 11.30 9.91
N GLU A 163 24.59 11.86 10.73
CA GLU A 163 24.55 11.59 12.17
C GLU A 163 24.27 10.10 12.49
N LEU A 164 23.46 9.43 11.67
CA LEU A 164 23.18 8.00 11.82
C LEU A 164 24.41 7.18 11.38
N LEU A 165 25.05 7.54 10.26
CA LEU A 165 26.27 6.88 9.77
C LEU A 165 27.42 6.98 10.77
N ASP A 166 27.62 8.16 11.37
CA ASP A 166 28.64 8.40 12.41
C ASP A 166 28.42 7.52 13.66
N ARG A 167 27.21 6.95 13.81
CA ARG A 167 26.84 6.02 14.90
C ARG A 167 26.79 4.55 14.46
N GLY A 168 27.36 4.26 13.30
CA GLY A 168 27.48 2.91 12.75
C GLY A 168 26.19 2.39 12.14
N PHE A 169 25.33 3.27 11.63
CA PHE A 169 24.27 2.86 10.72
C PHE A 169 24.83 2.69 9.31
N HIS A 170 24.16 1.85 8.52
CA HIS A 170 24.49 1.59 7.13
C HIS A 170 23.41 2.17 6.22
N LEU A 171 23.83 2.94 5.22
CA LEU A 171 22.95 3.41 4.16
C LEU A 171 22.65 2.25 3.20
N VAL A 172 21.37 1.99 2.98
CA VAL A 172 20.88 1.12 1.92
C VAL A 172 20.36 2.01 0.81
N GLU A 173 21.17 2.16 -0.23
CA GLU A 173 20.75 2.84 -1.45
C GLU A 173 19.69 1.98 -2.15
N THR A 174 18.64 2.63 -2.66
CA THR A 174 17.55 1.94 -3.34
C THR A 174 17.31 2.53 -4.72
N SER A 175 16.74 1.71 -5.61
CA SER A 175 16.21 2.20 -6.88
C SER A 175 14.68 2.17 -6.84
N ALA A 176 14.04 2.93 -7.71
CA ALA A 176 12.58 2.97 -7.74
C ALA A 176 11.96 1.62 -8.13
N THR A 177 12.66 0.75 -8.86
CA THR A 177 12.05 -0.45 -9.48
C THR A 177 12.67 -1.78 -9.03
N GLN A 178 13.81 -1.76 -8.32
CA GLN A 178 14.47 -2.97 -7.85
C GLN A 178 14.12 -3.25 -6.39
N ALA A 179 13.59 -4.44 -6.13
CA ALA A 179 13.34 -4.88 -4.78
C ALA A 179 14.65 -5.23 -4.04
N LYS A 180 14.68 -4.93 -2.75
CA LYS A 180 15.74 -5.28 -1.80
C LYS A 180 15.14 -5.99 -0.60
N PRO A 181 15.07 -7.33 -0.61
CA PRO A 181 14.63 -8.14 0.50
C PRO A 181 15.63 -8.05 1.66
N LEU A 182 15.14 -7.98 2.89
CA LEU A 182 15.94 -8.02 4.10
C LEU A 182 15.95 -9.46 4.65
N VAL A 183 17.14 -10.02 4.84
CA VAL A 183 17.33 -11.40 5.25
C VAL A 183 18.03 -11.47 6.60
N ASP A 184 17.47 -12.26 7.52
CA ASP A 184 18.05 -12.47 8.85
C ASP A 184 19.20 -13.51 8.82
N CYS A 185 19.84 -13.76 9.95
CA CYS A 185 20.93 -14.74 10.04
C CYS A 185 20.49 -16.21 9.90
N ASN A 186 19.19 -16.48 9.74
CA ASN A 186 18.60 -17.79 9.53
C ASN A 186 17.99 -17.92 8.12
N ASP A 187 18.43 -17.09 7.17
CA ASP A 187 17.96 -17.04 5.79
C ASP A 187 16.46 -16.76 5.61
N ARG A 188 15.82 -16.12 6.60
CA ARG A 188 14.41 -15.69 6.54
C ARG A 188 14.31 -14.29 5.96
N VAL A 189 13.52 -14.15 4.90
CA VAL A 189 13.08 -12.84 4.42
C VAL A 189 12.05 -12.32 5.40
N PHE A 190 12.46 -11.35 6.22
CA PHE A 190 11.58 -10.76 7.23
C PHE A 190 11.00 -9.43 6.80
N GLY A 191 11.47 -8.84 5.71
CA GLY A 191 10.93 -7.60 5.15
C GLY A 191 11.48 -7.36 3.75
N VAL A 192 10.92 -6.40 3.03
CA VAL A 192 11.36 -6.08 1.67
C VAL A 192 11.05 -4.64 1.31
N TYR A 193 12.08 -3.90 0.87
CA TYR A 193 11.86 -2.73 0.04
C TYR A 193 11.45 -3.22 -1.34
N VAL A 194 10.23 -2.91 -1.77
CA VAL A 194 9.68 -3.39 -3.04
C VAL A 194 9.95 -2.39 -4.16
N GLY A 195 9.96 -1.09 -3.84
CA GLY A 195 9.97 -0.03 -4.84
C GLY A 195 8.58 0.17 -5.46
N GLN A 196 8.55 0.35 -6.77
CA GLN A 196 7.39 0.68 -7.59
C GLN A 196 7.26 -0.35 -8.72
N PRO A 197 6.04 -0.68 -9.15
CA PRO A 197 5.87 -1.46 -10.36
C PRO A 197 6.33 -0.64 -11.57
N GLU A 198 6.86 -1.31 -12.59
CA GLU A 198 7.12 -0.71 -13.92
C GLU A 198 5.80 -0.48 -14.66
N ASP A 199 5.00 0.46 -14.16
CA ASP A 199 3.67 0.80 -14.65
C ASP A 199 3.47 2.32 -14.51
N PRO A 200 3.48 3.10 -15.62
CA PRO A 200 3.28 4.54 -15.58
C PRO A 200 1.96 4.95 -14.91
N THR A 201 0.91 4.12 -15.02
CA THR A 201 -0.38 4.40 -14.40
C THR A 201 -0.34 4.26 -12.87
N TYR A 202 0.60 3.48 -12.32
CA TYR A 202 0.87 3.47 -10.89
C TYR A 202 1.53 4.76 -10.42
N GLU A 203 2.52 5.26 -11.16
CA GLU A 203 3.19 6.52 -10.83
C GLU A 203 2.19 7.68 -10.81
N ILE A 204 1.30 7.74 -11.81
CA ILE A 204 0.19 8.70 -11.85
C ILE A 204 -0.71 8.55 -10.62
N ALA A 205 -1.11 7.32 -10.28
CA ALA A 205 -1.94 7.08 -9.10
C ALA A 205 -1.27 7.49 -7.78
N ALA A 206 0.04 7.25 -7.63
CA ALA A 206 0.79 7.67 -6.44
C ALA A 206 0.85 9.20 -6.32
N LYS A 207 1.09 9.90 -7.44
CA LYS A 207 1.06 11.37 -7.50
C LYS A 207 -0.33 11.93 -7.20
N SER A 208 -1.38 11.34 -7.77
CA SER A 208 -2.77 11.74 -7.53
C SER A 208 -3.20 11.47 -6.08
N ALA A 209 -2.84 10.31 -5.51
CA ALA A 209 -3.09 10.01 -4.10
C ALA A 209 -2.41 11.02 -3.16
N PHE A 210 -1.18 11.45 -3.49
CA PHE A 210 -0.51 12.51 -2.73
C PHE A 210 -1.29 13.83 -2.79
N GLN A 211 -1.72 14.25 -3.99
CA GLN A 211 -2.49 15.48 -4.14
C GLN A 211 -3.83 15.41 -3.39
N GLU A 212 -4.54 14.28 -3.48
CA GLU A 212 -5.77 14.05 -2.72
C GLU A 212 -5.55 14.15 -1.20
N LEU A 213 -4.42 13.63 -0.71
CA LEU A 213 -4.05 13.72 0.71
C LEU A 213 -3.80 15.19 1.13
N VAL A 214 -3.12 15.96 0.28
CA VAL A 214 -2.88 17.40 0.49
C VAL A 214 -4.20 18.16 0.53
N ASP A 215 -5.05 17.98 -0.47
CA ASP A 215 -6.34 18.66 -0.58
C ASP A 215 -7.26 18.31 0.59
N ALA A 216 -7.35 17.02 0.93
CA ALA A 216 -8.13 16.53 2.07
C ALA A 216 -7.59 17.09 3.39
N GLY A 217 -6.27 17.20 3.55
CA GLY A 217 -5.66 17.77 4.75
C GLY A 217 -5.90 19.27 4.90
N LEU A 218 -5.86 20.03 3.80
CA LEU A 218 -6.20 21.46 3.77
C LEU A 218 -7.67 21.69 4.11
N ALA A 219 -8.57 20.87 3.54
CA ALA A 219 -10.00 20.95 3.81
C ALA A 219 -10.35 20.58 5.26
N ALA A 220 -9.68 19.59 5.84
CA ALA A 220 -9.94 19.12 7.21
C ALA A 220 -9.56 20.14 8.29
N LYS A 221 -8.65 21.09 8.01
CA LYS A 221 -8.22 22.14 8.94
C LYS A 221 -7.87 21.62 10.35
N PHE A 222 -7.08 20.54 10.41
CA PHE A 222 -6.71 19.89 11.67
C PHE A 222 -6.14 20.89 12.71
N PRO A 223 -6.68 20.92 13.95
CA PRO A 223 -6.17 21.78 15.00
C PRO A 223 -4.78 21.30 15.47
N ALA A 224 -4.02 22.20 16.09
CA ALA A 224 -2.66 21.90 16.54
C ALA A 224 -2.61 20.69 17.50
N ALA A 225 -3.58 20.55 18.39
CA ALA A 225 -3.67 19.43 19.32
C ALA A 225 -3.79 18.07 18.60
N PHE A 226 -4.59 18.00 17.52
CA PHE A 226 -4.77 16.79 16.73
C PHE A 226 -3.47 16.36 16.01
N LYS A 227 -2.59 17.32 15.73
CA LYS A 227 -1.28 17.05 15.11
C LYS A 227 -0.26 16.51 16.10
N GLN A 228 -0.55 16.50 17.41
CA GLN A 228 0.38 16.08 18.44
C GLN A 228 0.02 14.68 18.93
N HIS A 229 0.82 13.68 18.58
CA HIS A 229 0.62 12.31 19.04
C HIS A 229 1.96 11.59 19.27
N ARG A 230 1.91 10.39 19.82
CA ARG A 230 3.10 9.59 20.20
C ARG A 230 4.07 9.33 19.04
N ARG A 231 3.58 9.31 17.81
CA ARG A 231 4.37 9.03 16.60
C ARG A 231 4.92 10.29 15.94
N GLY A 232 4.49 11.49 16.32
CA GLY A 232 4.99 12.69 15.64
C GLY A 232 4.19 13.96 15.84
N ARG A 233 4.48 14.90 14.94
CA ARG A 233 3.90 16.24 14.88
C ARG A 233 3.25 16.48 13.52
N PHE A 234 2.26 15.67 13.19
CA PHE A 234 1.48 15.73 11.95
C PHE A 234 0.06 15.19 12.22
N ALA A 235 -0.89 15.47 11.33
CA ALA A 235 -2.23 14.90 11.49
C ALA A 235 -2.26 13.48 10.92
N ALA A 236 -2.93 12.55 11.62
CA ALA A 236 -3.07 11.17 11.17
C ALA A 236 -4.53 10.72 11.31
N ILE A 237 -5.10 10.14 10.26
CA ILE A 237 -6.40 9.48 10.31
C ILE A 237 -6.16 7.98 10.13
N ASN A 238 -6.57 7.20 11.13
CA ASN A 238 -6.59 5.74 11.04
C ASN A 238 -8.01 5.29 10.66
N VAL A 239 -8.10 4.35 9.73
CA VAL A 239 -9.37 3.76 9.26
C VAL A 239 -9.24 2.24 9.22
N GLY A 240 -10.37 1.56 9.28
CA GLY A 240 -10.43 0.10 9.16
C GLY A 240 -11.00 -0.58 10.39
N LEU A 241 -11.05 -1.91 10.32
CA LEU A 241 -11.46 -2.73 11.43
C LEU A 241 -10.36 -2.72 12.50
N SER A 242 -10.74 -2.66 13.77
CA SER A 242 -9.85 -2.71 14.91
C SER A 242 -10.49 -3.53 16.02
N TYR A 243 -9.65 -4.00 16.95
CA TYR A 243 -10.07 -4.64 18.17
C TYR A 243 -9.05 -4.41 19.28
N GLY A 244 -9.52 -4.13 20.49
CA GLY A 244 -8.72 -3.73 21.65
C GLY A 244 -9.13 -2.36 22.20
N GLN A 245 -8.39 -1.83 23.17
CA GLN A 245 -8.66 -0.51 23.79
C GLN A 245 -10.07 -0.39 24.40
N GLY A 246 -10.56 -1.45 25.05
CA GLY A 246 -11.88 -1.47 25.71
C GLY A 246 -13.05 -1.90 24.82
N GLN A 247 -12.82 -2.18 23.54
CA GLN A 247 -13.85 -2.76 22.66
C GLN A 247 -14.18 -4.20 23.07
N THR A 248 -15.48 -4.52 23.12
CA THR A 248 -15.99 -5.87 23.41
C THR A 248 -16.17 -6.71 22.14
N THR A 249 -16.27 -6.08 20.97
CA THR A 249 -16.37 -6.71 19.65
C THR A 249 -15.56 -5.92 18.62
N PRO A 250 -15.01 -6.55 17.55
CA PRO A 250 -14.33 -5.82 16.49
C PRO A 250 -15.23 -4.77 15.86
N SER A 251 -14.74 -3.54 15.77
CA SER A 251 -15.49 -2.43 15.18
C SER A 251 -14.62 -1.57 14.26
N TRP A 252 -15.28 -0.83 13.38
CA TRP A 252 -14.60 0.14 12.53
C TRP A 252 -14.11 1.33 13.38
N LEU A 253 -12.87 1.74 13.14
CA LEU A 253 -12.33 2.95 13.75
C LEU A 253 -13.15 4.17 13.32
N GLU A 254 -13.76 4.83 14.30
CA GLU A 254 -14.41 6.12 14.11
C GLU A 254 -13.35 7.22 14.09
N SER A 255 -13.39 8.03 13.04
CA SER A 255 -12.52 9.19 12.88
C SER A 255 -13.29 10.45 13.25
N ASP A 256 -12.66 11.38 13.97
CA ASP A 256 -13.16 12.75 14.19
C ASP A 256 -13.37 13.52 12.86
N TYR A 257 -12.83 12.98 11.76
CA TYR A 257 -12.93 13.54 10.40
C TYR A 257 -13.55 12.52 9.45
N PRO A 258 -14.85 12.17 9.62
CA PRO A 258 -15.48 11.09 8.87
C PRO A 258 -15.63 11.43 7.37
N ALA A 259 -15.84 12.70 7.02
CA ALA A 259 -15.91 13.15 5.63
C ALA A 259 -14.57 12.98 4.90
N THR A 260 -13.47 13.38 5.56
CA THR A 260 -12.10 13.22 5.06
C THR A 260 -11.76 11.74 4.90
N ALA A 261 -12.05 10.93 5.92
CA ALA A 261 -11.83 9.48 5.88
C ALA A 261 -12.61 8.82 4.73
N ARG A 262 -13.90 9.15 4.56
CA ARG A 262 -14.74 8.58 3.49
C ARG A 262 -14.22 8.94 2.10
N ARG A 263 -13.82 10.20 1.89
CA ARG A 263 -13.23 10.66 0.61
C ARG A 263 -11.99 9.84 0.24
N LEU A 264 -11.07 9.63 1.18
CA LEU A 264 -9.85 8.86 0.93
C LEU A 264 -10.12 7.36 0.74
N LEU A 265 -11.11 6.81 1.43
CA LEU A 265 -11.55 5.41 1.27
C LEU A 265 -12.26 5.14 -0.07
N GLN A 266 -12.81 6.18 -0.72
CA GLN A 266 -13.46 6.09 -2.03
C GLN A 266 -12.49 6.32 -3.20
N SER A 267 -11.25 6.72 -2.91
CA SER A 267 -10.25 6.99 -3.93
C SER A 267 -9.77 5.71 -4.62
N GLU A 268 -9.88 5.68 -5.94
CA GLU A 268 -9.30 4.61 -6.76
C GLU A 268 -7.77 4.61 -6.69
N ASN A 269 -7.16 5.78 -6.48
CA ASN A 269 -5.71 5.91 -6.35
C ASN A 269 -5.21 5.20 -5.11
N PHE A 270 -5.81 5.45 -3.94
CA PHE A 270 -5.47 4.69 -2.72
C PHE A 270 -5.85 3.21 -2.82
N GLY A 271 -6.96 2.88 -3.48
CA GLY A 271 -7.33 1.49 -3.77
C GLY A 271 -6.26 0.76 -4.58
N ARG A 272 -5.68 1.42 -5.58
CA ARG A 272 -4.58 0.90 -6.40
C ARG A 272 -3.29 0.72 -5.61
N LEU A 273 -2.92 1.71 -4.79
CA LEU A 273 -1.75 1.62 -3.90
C LEU A 273 -1.90 0.46 -2.90
N ALA A 274 -3.07 0.30 -2.29
CA ALA A 274 -3.37 -0.80 -1.37
C ALA A 274 -3.37 -2.17 -2.08
N GLY A 275 -3.87 -2.22 -3.31
CA GLY A 275 -3.82 -3.41 -4.16
C GLY A 275 -2.38 -3.83 -4.48
N PHE A 276 -1.51 -2.88 -4.82
CA PHE A 276 -0.08 -3.15 -5.03
C PHE A 276 0.58 -3.68 -3.75
N ALA A 277 0.37 -3.03 -2.60
CA ALA A 277 0.87 -3.51 -1.31
C ALA A 277 0.47 -4.95 -0.99
N SER A 278 -0.79 -5.27 -1.21
CA SER A 278 -1.36 -6.62 -1.02
C SER A 278 -0.74 -7.64 -1.98
N ALA A 279 -0.59 -7.29 -3.26
CA ALA A 279 0.07 -8.13 -4.26
C ALA A 279 1.54 -8.40 -3.93
N SER A 280 2.27 -7.37 -3.49
CA SER A 280 3.67 -7.49 -3.10
C SER A 280 3.85 -8.38 -1.86
N MET A 281 2.94 -8.32 -0.89
CA MET A 281 2.96 -9.26 0.23
C MET A 281 2.70 -10.69 -0.23
N GLY A 282 1.74 -10.91 -1.13
CA GLY A 282 1.48 -12.22 -1.73
C GLY A 282 2.65 -12.77 -2.57
N LEU A 283 3.51 -11.88 -3.10
CA LEU A 283 4.72 -12.27 -3.82
C LEU A 283 5.88 -12.65 -2.87
N TRP A 284 6.13 -11.85 -1.84
CA TRP A 284 7.32 -11.96 -0.99
C TRP A 284 7.10 -12.82 0.27
N ALA A 285 5.87 -12.92 0.75
CA ALA A 285 5.47 -13.71 1.92
C ALA A 285 4.11 -14.40 1.69
N PRO A 286 4.02 -15.35 0.74
CA PRO A 286 2.75 -15.97 0.35
C PRO A 286 2.03 -16.68 1.50
N ARG A 287 2.75 -17.30 2.44
CA ARG A 287 2.16 -17.91 3.64
C ARG A 287 1.52 -16.86 4.56
N LEU A 288 2.24 -15.78 4.83
CA LEU A 288 1.74 -14.68 5.64
C LEU A 288 0.56 -13.97 4.98
N HIS A 289 0.62 -13.77 3.67
CA HIS A 289 -0.50 -13.23 2.89
C HIS A 289 -1.73 -14.14 2.99
N GLY A 290 -1.58 -15.45 2.81
CA GLY A 290 -2.64 -16.44 3.00
C GLY A 290 -3.23 -16.40 4.42
N TYR A 291 -2.40 -16.22 5.43
CA TYR A 291 -2.84 -16.01 6.81
C TYR A 291 -3.73 -14.76 6.95
N TYR A 292 -3.36 -13.62 6.34
CA TYR A 292 -4.23 -12.43 6.35
C TYR A 292 -5.54 -12.64 5.58
N VAL A 293 -5.52 -13.36 4.45
CA VAL A 293 -6.73 -13.69 3.69
C VAL A 293 -7.68 -14.56 4.52
N ASP A 294 -7.18 -15.61 5.14
CA ASP A 294 -7.96 -16.52 6.00
C ASP A 294 -8.62 -15.78 7.17
N TYR A 295 -7.89 -14.89 7.85
CA TYR A 295 -8.45 -14.12 8.97
C TYR A 295 -9.50 -13.11 8.52
N ASN A 296 -9.31 -12.46 7.36
CA ASN A 296 -10.35 -11.61 6.79
C ASN A 296 -11.62 -12.41 6.46
N THR A 297 -11.49 -13.63 5.95
CA THR A 297 -12.63 -14.53 5.67
C THR A 297 -13.35 -14.93 6.95
N LYS A 298 -12.61 -15.32 7.99
CA LYS A 298 -13.15 -15.66 9.32
C LYS A 298 -13.91 -14.48 9.95
N LEU A 299 -13.36 -13.26 9.86
CA LEU A 299 -14.02 -12.05 10.37
C LEU A 299 -15.30 -11.71 9.58
N GLN A 300 -15.32 -11.92 8.27
CA GLN A 300 -16.55 -11.76 7.47
C GLN A 300 -17.61 -12.78 7.89
N ALA A 301 -17.22 -14.05 8.08
CA ALA A 301 -18.11 -15.12 8.53
C ALA A 301 -18.68 -14.87 9.94
N PHE A 302 -17.89 -14.25 10.83
CA PHE A 302 -18.34 -13.82 12.16
C PHE A 302 -19.42 -12.73 12.12
N GLY A 303 -19.51 -11.97 11.03
CA GLY A 303 -20.48 -10.88 10.88
C GLY A 303 -19.87 -9.48 10.82
N CYS A 304 -18.57 -9.35 10.55
CA CYS A 304 -17.97 -8.06 10.21
C CYS A 304 -18.16 -7.77 8.70
N PRO A 305 -19.14 -6.94 8.28
CA PRO A 305 -19.51 -6.80 6.86
C PRO A 305 -18.41 -6.16 6.00
N ARG A 306 -17.53 -5.37 6.62
CA ARG A 306 -16.38 -4.76 5.96
C ARG A 306 -15.13 -5.06 6.78
N THR A 307 -14.24 -5.89 6.27
CA THR A 307 -13.01 -6.25 6.99
C THR A 307 -11.80 -5.43 6.56
N ARG A 308 -11.90 -4.69 5.45
CA ARG A 308 -10.77 -4.03 4.78
C ARG A 308 -11.12 -2.59 4.34
N PRO A 309 -10.18 -1.63 4.42
CA PRO A 309 -10.33 -0.29 3.85
C PRO A 309 -10.59 -0.31 2.35
N PHE A 310 -9.84 -1.14 1.63
CA PHE A 310 -9.90 -1.26 0.17
C PHE A 310 -10.14 -2.73 -0.23
N PRO A 311 -11.01 -3.02 -1.21
CA PRO A 311 -11.34 -4.40 -1.59
C PRO A 311 -10.14 -5.26 -2.02
N ALA A 312 -9.16 -4.66 -2.70
CA ALA A 312 -7.95 -5.36 -3.17
C ALA A 312 -6.84 -5.48 -2.11
N SER A 313 -7.07 -4.97 -0.90
CA SER A 313 -6.13 -5.06 0.23
C SER A 313 -6.29 -6.38 0.98
N VAL A 314 -5.24 -6.85 1.65
CA VAL A 314 -5.33 -7.86 2.73
C VAL A 314 -5.27 -7.24 4.12
N PHE A 315 -4.88 -5.97 4.22
CA PHE A 315 -4.75 -5.27 5.49
C PHE A 315 -6.12 -4.81 6.01
N ALA A 316 -6.39 -5.07 7.29
CA ALA A 316 -7.66 -4.73 7.94
C ALA A 316 -7.79 -3.24 8.31
N ALA A 317 -6.67 -2.52 8.35
CA ALA A 317 -6.60 -1.10 8.68
C ALA A 317 -5.58 -0.36 7.82
N ALA A 318 -5.74 0.96 7.72
CA ALA A 318 -4.85 1.88 7.04
C ALA A 318 -4.68 3.18 7.84
N ALA A 319 -3.54 3.83 7.67
CA ALA A 319 -3.25 5.13 8.27
C ALA A 319 -2.89 6.14 7.18
N PHE A 320 -3.60 7.28 7.17
CA PHE A 320 -3.30 8.42 6.30
C PHE A 320 -2.57 9.49 7.12
N ASN A 321 -1.31 9.76 6.78
CA ASN A 321 -0.49 10.75 7.47
C ASN A 321 -0.42 12.04 6.65
N PHE A 322 -1.00 13.12 7.15
CA PHE A 322 -1.19 14.36 6.38
C PHE A 322 0.01 15.31 6.50
N GLY A 323 0.44 15.82 5.35
CA GLY A 323 1.57 16.74 5.18
C GLY A 323 1.29 18.20 5.61
N PRO A 324 2.16 19.14 5.20
CA PRO A 324 3.09 19.06 4.07
C PRO A 324 4.45 18.40 4.38
N ARG A 325 4.81 18.18 5.66
CA ARG A 325 6.04 17.49 6.05
C ARG A 325 5.73 16.44 7.11
N VAL A 326 5.75 15.18 6.72
CA VAL A 326 5.51 14.05 7.61
C VAL A 326 6.83 13.35 7.87
N TRP A 327 7.17 13.22 9.15
CA TRP A 327 8.17 12.27 9.62
C TRP A 327 7.71 11.81 11.00
N THR A 328 8.09 10.59 11.38
CA THR A 328 7.68 10.03 12.65
C THR A 328 8.84 9.92 13.61
N PHE A 329 8.54 10.02 14.90
CA PHE A 329 9.48 9.71 15.97
C PHE A 329 9.80 8.21 15.94
N LYS A 330 10.98 7.81 16.45
CA LYS A 330 11.28 6.39 16.69
C LYS A 330 10.14 5.74 17.48
N HIS A 331 9.50 4.73 16.92
CA HIS A 331 8.47 3.97 17.60
C HIS A 331 8.40 2.53 17.10
N ARG A 332 7.76 1.67 17.89
CA ARG A 332 7.19 0.41 17.41
C ARG A 332 5.69 0.56 17.33
N ASP A 333 5.10 -0.12 16.37
CA ASP A 333 3.65 -0.22 16.33
C ASP A 333 3.20 -1.39 17.16
N VAL A 334 3.35 -1.21 18.47
CA VAL A 334 3.16 -2.26 19.48
C VAL A 334 1.81 -2.93 19.41
N LEU A 335 0.78 -2.24 18.93
CA LEU A 335 -0.54 -2.83 18.78
C LEU A 335 -0.63 -3.79 17.60
N ASN A 336 0.36 -3.90 16.72
CA ASN A 336 0.38 -4.70 15.51
C ASN A 336 0.70 -6.18 15.76
N LEU A 337 0.37 -7.03 14.79
CA LEU A 337 0.74 -8.43 14.80
C LEU A 337 2.27 -8.55 14.70
N PRO A 338 2.98 -9.12 15.70
CA PRO A 338 4.44 -9.17 15.74
C PRO A 338 5.14 -9.81 14.54
N PHE A 339 4.58 -10.92 14.03
CA PHE A 339 5.08 -11.58 12.82
C PHE A 339 4.40 -11.08 11.54
N GLY A 340 3.39 -10.21 11.67
CA GLY A 340 2.72 -9.58 10.55
C GLY A 340 3.60 -8.51 9.91
N TRP A 341 3.43 -8.26 8.62
CA TRP A 341 4.06 -7.12 7.96
C TRP A 341 3.08 -5.97 7.82
N CYS A 342 3.61 -4.75 7.83
CA CYS A 342 2.91 -3.55 7.42
C CYS A 342 3.42 -3.09 6.07
N ALA A 343 2.50 -2.61 5.24
CA ALA A 343 2.82 -1.90 4.02
C ALA A 343 2.94 -0.40 4.29
N ILE A 344 4.09 0.16 3.96
CA ILE A 344 4.37 1.58 4.06
C ILE A 344 4.65 2.08 2.65
N ILE A 345 3.93 3.11 2.22
CA ILE A 345 4.13 3.75 0.92
C ILE A 345 4.50 5.21 1.18
N ALA A 346 5.67 5.63 0.69
CA ALA A 346 6.04 7.04 0.72
C ALA A 346 5.29 7.79 -0.37
N LEU A 347 4.66 8.91 -0.04
CA LEU A 347 4.02 9.80 -1.01
C LEU A 347 4.64 11.19 -0.91
N GLY A 348 4.64 11.93 -2.00
CA GLY A 348 5.14 13.30 -2.04
C GLY A 348 6.01 13.60 -3.26
N SER A 349 6.65 14.77 -3.21
CA SER A 349 7.66 15.20 -4.17
C SER A 349 8.90 15.60 -3.40
N PHE A 350 9.88 14.70 -3.33
CA PHE A 350 11.14 14.93 -2.62
C PHE A 350 12.27 14.11 -3.25
N ASP A 351 13.50 14.57 -3.01
CA ASP A 351 14.73 13.87 -3.39
C ASP A 351 15.09 12.86 -2.29
N SER A 352 14.88 11.57 -2.58
CA SER A 352 15.07 10.48 -1.62
C SER A 352 16.52 10.28 -1.19
N LYS A 353 17.48 10.83 -1.94
CA LYS A 353 18.91 10.83 -1.57
C LYS A 353 19.25 11.88 -0.52
N LYS A 354 18.38 12.89 -0.36
CA LYS A 354 18.58 14.03 0.56
C LYS A 354 17.65 13.99 1.77
N GLY A 355 16.54 13.26 1.68
CA GLY A 355 15.53 13.22 2.74
C GLY A 355 14.48 12.14 2.52
N GLY A 356 13.60 11.93 3.51
CA GLY A 356 12.54 10.92 3.43
C GLY A 356 13.00 9.47 3.68
N HIS A 357 14.24 9.28 4.14
CA HIS A 357 14.77 7.95 4.47
C HIS A 357 13.94 7.24 5.56
N LEU A 358 13.77 5.94 5.41
CA LEU A 358 13.26 5.08 6.48
C LEU A 358 14.42 4.60 7.36
N VAL A 359 14.31 4.81 8.67
CA VAL A 359 15.31 4.34 9.63
C VAL A 359 14.79 3.11 10.35
N LEU A 360 15.50 1.98 10.20
CA LEU A 360 15.27 0.75 10.96
C LEU A 360 16.32 0.66 12.06
N TRP A 361 15.97 1.16 13.24
CA TRP A 361 16.92 1.40 14.33
C TRP A 361 17.57 0.13 14.86
N ASP A 362 16.78 -0.94 14.98
CA ASP A 362 17.23 -2.22 15.52
C ASP A 362 18.23 -2.91 14.57
N LEU A 363 18.17 -2.59 13.28
CA LEU A 363 19.08 -3.10 12.25
C LEU A 363 20.26 -2.16 11.97
N LYS A 364 20.23 -0.96 12.56
CA LYS A 364 21.09 0.18 12.17
C LYS A 364 21.07 0.43 10.65
N LEU A 365 19.91 0.35 10.01
CA LEU A 365 19.78 0.67 8.59
C LEU A 365 19.12 2.03 8.37
N VAL A 366 19.63 2.76 7.38
CA VAL A 366 19.00 3.95 6.81
C VAL A 366 18.70 3.64 5.36
N ILE A 367 17.42 3.54 4.99
CA ILE A 367 17.01 3.09 3.66
C ILE A 367 16.54 4.32 2.88
N GLU A 368 17.12 4.57 1.70
CA GLU A 368 16.57 5.54 0.75
C GLU A 368 15.13 5.11 0.40
N PHE A 369 14.15 6.00 0.58
CA PHE A 369 12.75 5.63 0.41
C PHE A 369 12.02 6.60 -0.55
N PRO A 370 12.09 6.34 -1.86
CA PRO A 370 11.55 7.23 -2.89
C PRO A 370 10.03 7.43 -2.81
N PRO A 371 9.50 8.59 -3.27
CA PRO A 371 8.07 8.78 -3.42
C PRO A 371 7.47 7.76 -4.39
N GLY A 372 6.32 7.21 -4.04
CA GLY A 372 5.65 6.11 -4.73
C GLY A 372 6.13 4.72 -4.30
N SER A 373 7.30 4.59 -3.64
CA SER A 373 7.85 3.29 -3.29
C SER A 373 7.14 2.65 -2.10
N LEU A 374 7.04 1.31 -2.16
CA LEU A 374 6.53 0.45 -1.11
C LEU A 374 7.67 -0.23 -0.35
N ILE A 375 7.50 -0.36 0.97
CA ILE A 375 8.27 -1.26 1.80
C ILE A 375 7.33 -2.09 2.70
N LEU A 376 7.66 -3.36 2.90
CA LEU A 376 6.97 -4.29 3.79
C LEU A 376 7.90 -4.65 4.94
N ILE A 377 7.49 -4.41 6.19
CA ILE A 377 8.29 -4.72 7.39
C ILE A 377 7.44 -5.19 8.58
N PRO A 378 8.01 -5.95 9.52
CA PRO A 378 7.36 -6.33 10.78
C PRO A 378 7.44 -5.15 11.76
N SER A 379 6.56 -4.19 11.53
CA SER A 379 6.45 -2.91 12.24
C SER A 379 6.18 -3.04 13.75
N ALA A 380 5.58 -4.14 14.21
CA ALA A 380 5.41 -4.35 15.64
C ALA A 380 6.76 -4.57 16.33
N THR A 381 7.66 -5.36 15.73
CA THR A 381 8.89 -5.84 16.36
C THR A 381 10.12 -5.00 15.99
N LEU A 382 10.12 -4.38 14.81
CA LEU A 382 11.17 -3.43 14.42
C LEU A 382 10.80 -2.01 14.85
N SER A 383 11.72 -1.30 15.51
CA SER A 383 11.63 0.13 15.73
C SER A 383 11.74 0.87 14.40
N HIS A 384 10.67 1.53 13.97
CA HIS A 384 10.50 2.10 12.64
C HIS A 384 9.48 3.27 12.66
N SER A 385 8.80 3.48 11.54
CA SER A 385 7.76 4.49 11.31
C SER A 385 6.57 3.98 10.42
N ASN A 386 5.43 3.45 10.97
CA ASN A 386 4.03 3.21 10.39
C ASN A 386 3.33 1.78 10.50
N PHE A 387 1.95 1.71 10.50
CA PHE A 387 1.01 0.90 11.35
C PHE A 387 0.10 -0.25 10.76
N THR A 388 -0.36 -1.26 11.57
CA THR A 388 -1.51 -2.24 11.38
C THR A 388 -1.84 -3.09 12.65
N ALA A 389 -3.00 -2.95 13.33
CA ALA A 389 -3.28 -3.60 14.63
C ALA A 389 -3.43 -5.15 14.66
N GLY A 390 -2.73 -5.80 15.59
CA GLY A 390 -2.62 -7.22 15.94
C GLY A 390 -3.65 -7.77 16.93
N GLY A 391 -4.34 -6.90 17.67
CA GLY A 391 -5.44 -7.32 18.57
C GLY A 391 -6.55 -8.11 17.86
N LEU A 392 -6.77 -7.83 16.57
CA LEU A 392 -7.73 -8.56 15.72
C LEU A 392 -7.41 -10.05 15.59
N PHE A 393 -6.14 -10.40 15.40
CA PHE A 393 -5.72 -11.79 15.23
C PHE A 393 -5.93 -12.58 16.52
N ARG A 394 -5.62 -11.96 17.67
CA ARG A 394 -5.90 -12.54 18.98
C ARG A 394 -7.39 -12.83 19.20
N PHE A 395 -8.28 -11.93 18.79
CA PHE A 395 -9.72 -12.14 18.94
C PHE A 395 -10.20 -13.35 18.15
N VAL A 396 -9.71 -13.50 16.90
CA VAL A 396 -10.02 -14.67 16.06
C VAL A 396 -9.45 -15.95 16.68
N ASP A 397 -8.22 -15.93 17.17
CA ASP A 397 -7.57 -17.10 17.78
C ASP A 397 -8.21 -17.53 19.09
N ASN A 398 -8.81 -16.60 19.82
CA ASN A 398 -9.61 -16.88 21.02
C ASN A 398 -11.03 -17.41 20.69
N GLY A 399 -11.32 -17.73 19.42
CA GLY A 399 -12.66 -18.17 19.01
C GLY A 399 -13.69 -17.04 19.07
N PHE A 400 -13.30 -15.82 18.70
CA PHE A 400 -14.13 -14.61 18.71
C PHE A 400 -14.60 -14.17 20.09
N ARG A 401 -13.73 -14.33 21.08
CA ARG A 401 -13.97 -13.93 22.47
C ARG A 401 -12.90 -12.96 22.94
N THR A 402 -13.29 -12.04 23.82
CA THR A 402 -12.31 -11.28 24.62
C THR A 402 -11.48 -12.25 25.47
N GLU A 403 -10.30 -11.82 25.95
CA GLU A 403 -9.51 -12.68 26.86
C GLU A 403 -10.30 -13.03 28.13
N ALA A 404 -11.07 -12.09 28.69
CA ALA A 404 -11.92 -12.33 29.85
C ALA A 404 -13.05 -13.33 29.55
N GLN A 405 -13.74 -13.19 28.41
CA GLN A 405 -14.77 -14.15 28.00
C GLN A 405 -14.19 -15.53 27.73
N PHE A 406 -13.01 -15.61 27.11
CA PHE A 406 -12.38 -16.90 26.84
C PHE A 406 -11.99 -17.61 28.15
N GLU A 407 -11.43 -16.88 29.11
CA GLU A 407 -11.10 -17.41 30.44
C GLU A 407 -12.33 -17.85 31.23
N GLU A 408 -13.46 -17.12 31.12
CA GLU A 408 -14.72 -17.47 31.80
C GLU A 408 -15.44 -18.66 31.15
N GLU A 409 -15.58 -18.66 29.83
CA GLU A 409 -16.39 -19.64 29.09
C GLU A 409 -15.67 -20.97 28.81
N ASP A 410 -14.35 -20.93 28.64
CA ASP A 410 -13.51 -22.11 28.36
C ASP A 410 -12.14 -22.01 29.05
N PRO A 411 -12.09 -22.20 30.39
CA PRO A 411 -10.85 -22.08 31.17
C PRO A 411 -9.75 -23.03 30.70
N GLU A 412 -10.09 -24.25 30.26
CA GLU A 412 -9.13 -25.24 29.76
C GLU A 412 -8.57 -24.85 28.38
N GLY A 413 -9.41 -24.36 27.48
CA GLY A 413 -9.00 -23.78 26.20
C GLY A 413 -8.11 -22.55 26.39
N TYR A 414 -8.47 -21.67 27.32
CA TYR A 414 -7.68 -20.49 27.67
C TYR A 414 -6.30 -20.92 28.21
N ALA A 415 -6.24 -21.87 29.14
CA ALA A 415 -4.98 -22.39 29.68
C ALA A 415 -4.07 -22.99 28.59
N ARG A 416 -4.62 -23.74 27.63
CA ARG A 416 -3.87 -24.22 26.45
C ARG A 416 -3.37 -23.07 25.58
N ALA A 417 -4.22 -22.10 25.26
CA ALA A 417 -3.84 -20.94 24.45
C ALA A 417 -2.78 -20.05 25.13
N GLN A 418 -2.76 -20.01 26.48
CA GLN A 418 -1.71 -19.39 27.28
C GLN A 418 -0.40 -20.19 27.22
N ALA A 419 -0.44 -21.52 27.31
CA ALA A 419 0.74 -22.38 27.21
C ALA A 419 1.41 -22.27 25.81
N GLU A 420 0.61 -22.17 24.74
CA GLU A 420 1.10 -21.98 23.37
C GLU A 420 1.70 -20.58 23.11
N LYS A 421 1.58 -19.64 24.04
CA LYS A 421 2.11 -18.26 23.87
C LYS A 421 3.61 -18.23 23.63
N GLU A 422 4.35 -19.16 24.25
CA GLU A 422 5.80 -19.27 24.10
C GLU A 422 6.20 -19.75 22.69
N ASP A 423 5.44 -20.68 22.12
CA ASP A 423 5.69 -21.23 20.78
C ASP A 423 5.11 -20.37 19.65
N ARG A 424 4.13 -19.49 19.93
CA ARG A 424 3.45 -18.68 18.92
C ARG A 424 4.40 -17.77 18.14
N TRP A 425 5.46 -17.27 18.78
CA TRP A 425 6.47 -16.49 18.08
C TRP A 425 7.20 -17.32 17.03
N LYS A 426 7.67 -18.51 17.42
CA LYS A 426 8.33 -19.46 16.54
C LYS A 426 7.40 -19.90 15.39
N ALA A 427 6.13 -20.16 15.68
CA ALA A 427 5.12 -20.48 14.67
C ALA A 427 4.88 -19.31 13.70
N GLY A 428 4.80 -18.08 14.21
CA GLY A 428 4.66 -16.86 13.39
C GLY A 428 5.87 -16.63 12.48
N LEU A 429 7.09 -16.84 12.98
CA LEU A 429 8.32 -16.75 12.18
C LEU A 429 8.40 -17.81 11.08
N ALA A 430 7.82 -19.00 11.30
CA ALA A 430 7.72 -20.02 10.26
C ALA A 430 6.81 -19.60 9.09
N LEU A 431 6.00 -18.54 9.23
CA LEU A 431 5.22 -17.98 8.13
C LEU A 431 6.05 -17.10 7.19
N TRP A 432 7.22 -16.63 7.60
CA TRP A 432 8.12 -15.87 6.73
C TRP A 432 8.79 -16.78 5.71
N SER A 433 9.02 -16.28 4.50
CA SER A 433 9.67 -17.06 3.43
C SER A 433 11.16 -17.23 3.73
N THR A 434 11.74 -18.39 3.42
CA THR A 434 13.19 -18.50 3.31
C THR A 434 13.68 -18.11 1.92
N VAL A 435 14.98 -17.79 1.77
CA VAL A 435 15.60 -17.53 0.46
C VAL A 435 15.37 -18.71 -0.48
N ASP A 436 15.58 -19.95 -0.02
CA ASP A 436 15.37 -21.15 -0.84
C ASP A 436 13.93 -21.30 -1.32
N GLU A 437 12.94 -21.06 -0.46
CA GLU A 437 11.51 -21.12 -0.84
C GLU A 437 11.16 -20.09 -1.92
N LEU A 438 11.79 -18.91 -1.85
CA LEU A 438 11.64 -17.87 -2.87
C LEU A 438 12.37 -18.23 -4.17
N LEU A 439 13.53 -18.85 -4.11
CA LEU A 439 14.33 -19.18 -5.29
C LEU A 439 13.91 -20.49 -5.98
N GLN A 440 13.11 -21.35 -5.32
CA GLN A 440 12.56 -22.55 -5.94
C GLN A 440 11.74 -22.21 -7.19
N ARG A 441 12.16 -22.77 -8.34
CA ARG A 441 11.42 -22.74 -9.61
C ARG A 441 10.12 -23.53 -9.45
N PRO A 442 8.99 -23.07 -10.01
CA PRO A 442 7.76 -23.86 -10.02
C PRO A 442 8.05 -25.21 -10.66
N ARG A 443 7.71 -26.31 -9.98
CA ARG A 443 7.62 -27.61 -10.68
C ARG A 443 6.53 -27.47 -11.74
N PRO A 444 6.77 -27.88 -12.99
CA PRO A 444 5.70 -27.92 -13.97
C PRO A 444 4.57 -28.78 -13.41
N SER A 445 3.35 -28.26 -13.41
CA SER A 445 2.16 -29.04 -13.10
C SER A 445 2.09 -30.20 -14.07
N SER A 446 2.17 -31.42 -13.54
CA SER A 446 1.94 -32.68 -14.28
C SER A 446 0.52 -32.76 -14.81
#